data_AF-A0A962HAS1-F1
#
_entry.id   AF-A0A962HAS1-F1
#
_cell.length_a   1.000
_cell.length_b   1.000
_cell.length_c   1.000
_cell.angle_alpha   90.00
_cell.angle_beta   90.00
_cell.angle_gamma   90.00
#
_symmetry.space_group_name_H-M   'P 1'
#
loop_
_entity.id
_entity.type
_entity.pdbx_description
1 polymer ?
#
loop_
_entity_poly.entity_id
_entity_poly.type
_entity_poly.pdbx_seq_one_letter_code
_entity_poly.pdbx_strand_id
1 'polypeptide(L)' 'PGNATCINPVESQYQLGQQLGVTGTPTLVLPDGNVAPGYVTPDQLEQRLVAAEAAVAAEADKSK' A
#
# COMPACT_ATOMS: atom_id res chain seq x y z
N PRO A 1 29.23 13.58 12.83
CA PRO A 1 27.95 13.32 12.13
C PRO A 1 27.96 13.98 10.75
N GLY A 2 27.79 13.20 9.67
CA GLY A 2 27.80 13.72 8.30
C GLY A 2 26.50 14.45 7.96
N ASN A 3 26.59 15.60 7.31
CA ASN A 3 25.42 16.30 6.80
C ASN A 3 24.87 15.50 5.61
N ALA A 4 23.72 14.85 5.78
CA ALA A 4 23.03 14.20 4.67
C ALA A 4 22.60 15.26 3.65
N THR A 5 22.92 15.03 2.36
CA THR A 5 22.67 15.98 1.26
C THR A 5 21.65 15.48 0.24
N CYS A 6 21.01 14.33 0.49
CA CYS A 6 20.00 13.76 -0.40
C CYS A 6 18.60 14.35 -0.14
N ILE A 7 17.73 14.22 -1.15
CA ILE A 7 16.30 14.51 -0.99
C ILE A 7 15.72 13.61 0.09
N ASN A 8 14.97 14.19 1.02
CA ASN A 8 14.27 13.45 2.07
C ASN A 8 12.78 13.28 1.67
N PRO A 9 12.36 12.09 1.21
CA PRO A 9 10.98 11.86 0.78
C PRO A 9 9.99 11.61 1.93
N VAL A 10 10.46 11.54 3.19
CA VAL A 10 9.63 11.11 4.33
C VAL A 10 8.38 11.97 4.51
N GLU A 11 8.51 13.30 4.35
CA GLU A 11 7.36 14.20 4.47
C GLU A 11 6.31 13.91 3.40
N SER A 12 6.71 13.78 2.14
CA SER A 12 5.78 13.45 1.05
C SER A 12 5.12 12.07 1.22
N GLN A 13 5.86 11.09 1.75
CA GLN A 13 5.34 9.76 2.03
C GLN A 13 4.34 9.78 3.19
N TYR A 14 4.63 10.55 4.24
CA TYR A 14 3.74 10.73 5.39
C TYR A 14 2.43 11.42 4.99
N GLN A 15 2.52 12.48 4.18
CA GLN A 15 1.34 13.16 3.63
C GLN A 15 0.51 12.24 2.73
N LEU A 16 1.16 11.45 1.87
CA LEU A 16 0.47 10.45 1.05
C LEU A 16 -0.27 9.43 1.94
N GLY A 17 0.37 8.93 2.99
CA GLY A 17 -0.26 8.04 3.95
C GLY A 17 -1.53 8.65 4.57
N GLN A 18 -1.46 9.91 5.01
CA GLN A 18 -2.63 10.61 5.54
C GLN A 18 -3.75 10.77 4.50
N GLN A 19 -3.41 11.09 3.25
CA GLN A 19 -4.39 11.21 2.16
C GLN A 19 -5.09 9.88 1.84
N LEU A 20 -4.37 8.76 1.99
CA LEU A 20 -4.91 7.40 1.84
C LEU A 20 -5.66 6.91 3.09
N GLY A 21 -5.79 7.73 4.14
CA GLY A 21 -6.49 7.37 5.37
C GLY A 21 -5.68 6.47 6.32
N VAL A 22 -4.36 6.41 6.19
CA VAL A 22 -3.48 5.67 7.11
C VAL A 22 -3.50 6.33 8.48
N THR A 23 -3.96 5.59 9.51
CA THR A 23 -4.06 6.07 10.90
C THR A 23 -3.03 5.42 11.84
N GLY A 24 -2.31 4.40 11.37
CA GLY A 24 -1.35 3.66 12.17
C GLY A 24 -0.44 2.77 11.33
N THR A 25 0.64 2.27 11.95
CA THR A 25 1.58 1.36 11.30
C THR A 25 1.59 -0.02 11.96
N PRO A 26 1.80 -1.11 11.21
CA PRO A 26 1.88 -1.14 9.74
C PRO A 26 0.50 -0.96 9.08
N THR A 27 0.48 -0.43 7.85
CA THR A 27 -0.70 -0.41 6.97
C THR A 27 -0.23 -0.74 5.56
N LEU A 28 -0.96 -1.62 4.87
CA LEU A 28 -0.66 -2.05 3.50
C LEU A 28 -1.74 -1.51 2.55
N VAL A 29 -1.32 -1.05 1.38
CA VAL A 29 -2.20 -0.69 0.25
C VAL A 29 -1.91 -1.69 -0.87
N LEU A 30 -2.93 -2.45 -1.27
CA LEU A 30 -2.82 -3.55 -2.23
C LEU A 30 -2.99 -3.04 -3.68
N PRO A 31 -2.58 -3.82 -4.70
CA PRO A 31 -2.64 -3.40 -6.11
C PRO A 31 -4.05 -3.05 -6.63
N ASP A 32 -5.08 -3.65 -6.02
CA ASP A 32 -6.50 -3.37 -6.30
C ASP A 32 -7.04 -2.13 -5.55
N GLY A 33 -6.17 -1.41 -4.84
CA GLY A 33 -6.54 -0.24 -4.04
C GLY A 33 -7.08 -0.56 -2.65
N ASN A 34 -7.24 -1.84 -2.28
CA ASN A 34 -7.70 -2.20 -0.93
C ASN A 34 -6.66 -1.86 0.13
N VAL A 35 -7.12 -1.39 1.29
CA VAL A 35 -6.27 -1.02 2.43
C VAL A 35 -6.40 -2.03 3.55
N ALA A 36 -5.26 -2.56 4.01
CA ALA A 36 -5.16 -3.50 5.13
C ALA A 36 -4.42 -2.82 6.30
N PRO A 37 -5.16 -2.29 7.30
CA PRO A 37 -4.54 -1.71 8.49
C PRO A 37 -4.06 -2.81 9.45
N GLY A 38 -2.97 -2.51 10.16
CA GLY A 38 -2.38 -3.41 11.15
C GLY A 38 -1.51 -4.51 10.53
N TYR A 39 -0.97 -5.35 11.41
CA TYR A 39 -0.12 -6.47 11.02
C TYR A 39 -0.94 -7.55 10.31
N VAL A 40 -0.36 -8.12 9.26
CA VAL A 40 -0.91 -9.23 8.49
C VAL A 40 0.12 -10.36 8.51
N THR A 41 -0.32 -11.59 8.80
CA THR A 41 0.60 -12.74 8.77
C THR A 41 1.04 -13.08 7.33
N PRO A 42 2.18 -13.77 7.13
CA PRO A 42 2.62 -14.17 5.80
C PRO A 42 1.53 -14.89 4.98
N ASP A 43 0.88 -15.91 5.56
CA ASP A 43 -0.17 -16.69 4.88
C ASP A 43 -1.37 -15.82 4.49
N GLN A 44 -1.77 -14.88 5.35
CA GLN A 44 -2.86 -13.95 5.07
C GLN A 44 -2.48 -12.95 3.99
N LEU A 45 -1.21 -12.51 3.96
CA LEU A 45 -0.72 -11.58 2.95
C LEU A 45 -0.70 -12.24 1.57
N GLU A 46 -0.22 -13.48 1.48
CA GLU A 46 -0.23 -14.26 0.23
C GLU A 46 -1.65 -14.39 -0.33
N GLN A 47 -2.62 -14.79 0.50
CA GLN A 47 -4.02 -14.90 0.10
C GLN A 47 -4.59 -13.58 -0.41
N ARG A 48 -4.28 -12.47 0.25
CA ARG A 48 -4.74 -11.13 -0.15
C ARG A 48 -4.12 -10.67 -1.46
N LEU A 49 -2.85 -10.97 -1.70
CA LEU A 49 -2.17 -10.62 -2.95
C LEU A 49 -2.76 -11.38 -4.13
N VAL A 50 -2.98 -12.69 -3.99
CA VAL A 50 -3.63 -13.51 -5.04
C VAL A 50 -5.04 -12.98 -5.35
N ALA A 51 -5.81 -12.61 -4.32
CA ALA A 51 -7.13 -12.03 -4.50
C ALA A 51 -7.08 -10.65 -5.19
N ALA A 52 -6.14 -9.79 -4.80
CA ALA A 52 -5.97 -8.47 -5.38
C ALA A 52 -5.58 -8.54 -6.87
N GLU A 53 -4.66 -9.44 -7.24
CA GLU A 53 -4.29 -9.67 -8.64
C GLU A 53 -5.49 -10.11 -9.50
N ALA A 54 -6.34 -10.99 -8.96
CA ALA A 54 -7.56 -11.40 -9.63
C ALA A 54 -8.56 -10.23 -9.79
N ALA A 55 -8.69 -9.37 -8.78
CA ALA A 55 -9.55 -8.19 -8.83
C ALA A 55 -9.09 -7.18 -9.88
N VAL A 56 -7.78 -6.89 -9.95
CA VAL A 56 -7.19 -6.00 -10.96
C VAL A 56 -7.44 -6.53 -12.39
N ALA A 57 -7.29 -7.85 -12.61
CA ALA A 57 -7.55 -8.45 -13.90
C ALA A 57 -9.03 -8.32 -14.32
N ALA A 58 -9.96 -8.46 -13.36
CA ALA A 58 -11.39 -8.31 -13.62
C ALA A 58 -11.80 -6.84 -13.90
N GLU A 59 -11.13 -5.85 -13.30
CA GLU A 59 -11.37 -4.44 -13.63
C GLU A 59 -10.86 -4.06 -15.02
N ALA A 60 -9.73 -4.62 -15.45
CA ALA A 60 -9.19 -4.37 -16.79
C ALA A 60 -10.14 -4.85 -17.91
N ASP A 61 -10.87 -5.95 -17.69
CA ASP A 61 -11.86 -6.48 -18.64
C ASP A 61 -13.11 -5.58 -18.75
N LYS A 62 -13.53 -4.93 -17.65
CA LYS A 62 -14.68 -4.00 -17.64
C LYS A 62 -14.42 -2.67 -18.36
N SER A 63 -13.15 -2.31 -18.56
CA SER A 63 -12.77 -1.04 -19.21
C SER A 63 -12.65 -1.14 -20.74
N LYS A 64 -13.03 -2.29 -21.31
CA LYS A 64 -13.02 -2.57 -22.75
C LYS A 64 -14.44 -2.69 -23.29
#